data_AF-A0A317GLE5-F1
#
_entry.id   AF-A0A317GLE5-F1
#
_cell.length_a   1.000
_cell.length_b   1.000
_cell.length_c   1.000
_cell.angle_alpha   90.00
_cell.angle_beta   90.00
_cell.angle_gamma   90.00
#
_symmetry.space_group_name_H-M   'P 1'
#
loop_
_entity.id
_entity.type
_entity.pdbx_description
1 polymer ?
#
loop_
_entity_poly.entity_id
_entity_poly.type
_entity_poly.pdbx_seq_one_letter_code
_entity_poly.pdbx_strand_id
1 'polypeptide(L)'
;MDKLQQLDNNKIIYDEAKKFLNSLNSNSSLSKEYKQFSSYGFGNQSAIVNHMLKSMDDKFKVLPKGNPNFRINGIIRRNGSSILFEYCFDNDILNSYRRLLDGIAIDASEKESNYQFIQPVIIFDEFPNKRSDMWQTLNDIFKVLGIKFKMLSVPELLTIYIFGKKQFHKILEISDYDDVINGTLQKEFLTLLNCSAFLGGLHAGNIAMLKPKK
;
A
#
# COMPACT_ATOMS: atom_id res chain seq x y z
N MET A 1 20.01 -20.11 -10.55
CA MET A 1 19.30 -20.49 -9.31
C MET A 1 18.39 -21.65 -9.65
N ASP A 2 18.56 -22.79 -8.96
CA ASP A 2 17.68 -23.94 -9.15
C ASP A 2 16.27 -23.65 -8.62
N LYS A 3 15.24 -24.24 -9.26
CA LYS A 3 13.83 -24.08 -8.86
C LYS A 3 13.59 -24.47 -7.39
N LEU A 4 14.33 -25.44 -6.87
CA LEU A 4 14.28 -25.86 -5.46
C LEU A 4 14.78 -24.76 -4.51
N GLN A 5 15.90 -24.11 -4.83
CA GLN A 5 16.43 -22.98 -4.05
C GLN A 5 15.49 -21.78 -4.06
N GLN A 6 14.78 -21.52 -5.18
CA GLN A 6 13.77 -20.47 -5.24
C GLN A 6 12.55 -20.78 -4.36
N LEU A 7 12.11 -22.04 -4.33
CA LEU A 7 10.99 -22.48 -3.48
C LEU A 7 11.35 -22.38 -1.99
N ASP A 8 12.55 -22.79 -1.61
CA ASP A 8 13.02 -22.70 -0.22
C ASP A 8 13.16 -21.24 0.23
N ASN A 9 13.70 -20.36 -0.61
CA ASN A 9 13.78 -18.93 -0.32
C ASN A 9 12.38 -18.30 -0.17
N ASN A 10 11.43 -18.64 -1.04
CA ASN A 10 10.06 -18.13 -0.93
C ASN A 10 9.37 -18.59 0.35
N LYS A 11 9.64 -19.81 0.82
CA LYS A 11 9.12 -20.33 2.08
C LYS A 11 9.69 -19.58 3.28
N ILE A 12 11.01 -19.33 3.29
CA ILE A 12 11.67 -18.55 4.35
C ILE A 12 11.06 -17.15 4.45
N ILE A 13 10.94 -16.45 3.31
CA ILE A 13 10.33 -15.11 3.22
C ILE A 13 8.91 -15.10 3.81
N TYR A 14 8.11 -16.12 3.48
CA TYR A 14 6.74 -16.26 3.96
C TYR A 14 6.68 -16.49 5.48
N ASP A 15 7.55 -17.36 6.01
CA ASP A 15 7.60 -17.66 7.44
C ASP A 15 8.08 -16.44 8.26
N GLU A 16 9.03 -15.67 7.75
CA GLU A 16 9.47 -14.41 8.36
C GLU A 16 8.35 -13.37 8.41
N ALA A 17 7.63 -13.18 7.30
CA ALA A 17 6.49 -12.27 7.24
C ALA A 17 5.41 -12.67 8.27
N LYS A 18 5.11 -13.96 8.38
CA LYS A 18 4.15 -14.48 9.37
C LYS A 18 4.63 -14.26 10.81
N LYS A 19 5.90 -14.49 11.10
CA LYS A 19 6.50 -14.24 12.42
C LYS A 19 6.37 -12.76 12.81
N PHE A 20 6.73 -11.85 11.91
CA PHE A 20 6.60 -10.41 12.12
C PHE A 20 5.14 -10.01 12.42
N LEU A 21 4.19 -10.45 11.60
CA LEU A 21 2.79 -10.08 11.79
C LEU A 21 2.19 -10.68 13.07
N ASN A 22 2.61 -11.87 13.48
CA ASN A 22 2.18 -12.49 14.73
C ASN A 22 2.75 -11.80 15.98
N SER A 23 3.85 -11.04 15.86
CA SER A 23 4.35 -10.24 16.98
C SER A 23 3.60 -8.92 17.17
N LEU A 24 2.91 -8.43 16.13
CA LEU A 24 2.16 -7.18 16.20
C LEU A 24 0.94 -7.30 17.12
N ASN A 25 0.79 -6.35 18.03
CA ASN A 25 -0.37 -6.26 18.91
C ASN A 25 -0.68 -4.80 19.27
N SER A 26 -1.76 -4.55 20.02
CA SER A 26 -2.20 -3.20 20.37
C SER A 26 -1.19 -2.41 21.21
N ASN A 27 -0.22 -3.08 21.85
CA ASN A 27 0.84 -2.44 22.64
C ASN A 27 2.13 -2.22 21.84
N SER A 28 2.16 -2.62 20.57
CA SER A 28 3.32 -2.41 19.69
C SER A 28 3.59 -0.92 19.47
N SER A 29 4.86 -0.53 19.55
CA SER A 29 5.29 0.82 19.16
C SER A 29 5.40 0.89 17.64
N LEU A 30 4.52 1.66 17.00
CA LEU A 30 4.48 1.78 15.54
C LEU A 30 5.84 2.14 14.93
N SER A 31 6.59 3.07 15.54
CA SER A 31 7.93 3.43 15.07
C SER A 31 8.95 2.31 15.21
N LYS A 32 8.83 1.44 16.21
CA LYS A 32 9.68 0.25 16.35
C LYS A 32 9.34 -0.79 15.29
N GLU A 33 8.05 -1.07 15.11
CA GLU A 33 7.60 -2.08 14.12
C GLU A 33 7.90 -1.63 12.69
N TYR A 34 7.75 -0.34 12.40
CA TYR A 34 8.16 0.22 11.12
C TYR A 34 9.67 0.13 10.92
N LYS A 35 10.50 0.46 11.92
CA LYS A 35 11.97 0.31 11.81
C LYS A 35 12.37 -1.14 11.55
N GLN A 36 11.66 -2.10 12.16
CA GLN A 36 11.87 -3.51 11.86
C GLN A 36 11.45 -3.83 10.43
N PHE A 37 10.28 -3.36 9.99
CA PHE A 37 9.83 -3.51 8.60
C PHE A 37 10.85 -2.95 7.59
N SER A 38 11.33 -1.72 7.80
CA SER A 38 12.26 -1.03 6.89
C SER A 38 13.66 -1.67 6.86
N SER A 39 13.99 -2.50 7.86
CA SER A 39 15.25 -3.27 7.87
C SER A 39 15.23 -4.49 6.96
N TYR A 40 14.04 -4.94 6.54
CA TYR A 40 13.90 -6.07 5.64
C TYR A 40 14.16 -5.69 4.19
N GLY A 41 14.67 -6.64 3.39
CA GLY A 41 14.75 -6.47 1.94
C GLY A 41 13.38 -6.48 1.28
N PHE A 42 13.29 -5.93 0.05
CA PHE A 42 12.04 -5.77 -0.72
C PHE A 42 11.17 -7.04 -0.78
N GLY A 43 11.78 -8.22 -0.88
CA GLY A 43 11.06 -9.50 -0.91
C GLY A 43 10.24 -9.76 0.35
N ASN A 44 10.85 -9.57 1.52
CA ASN A 44 10.22 -9.70 2.83
C ASN A 44 9.20 -8.59 3.07
N GLN A 45 9.52 -7.35 2.74
CA GLN A 45 8.58 -6.22 2.82
C GLN A 45 7.32 -6.49 1.99
N SER A 46 7.48 -6.94 0.74
CA SER A 46 6.37 -7.31 -0.13
C SER A 46 5.53 -8.44 0.45
N ALA A 47 6.16 -9.47 1.02
CA ALA A 47 5.45 -10.58 1.65
C ALA A 47 4.64 -10.13 2.87
N ILE A 48 5.21 -9.27 3.71
CA ILE A 48 4.51 -8.67 4.85
C ILE A 48 3.29 -7.87 4.38
N VAL A 49 3.45 -6.98 3.39
CA VAL A 49 2.32 -6.20 2.84
C VAL A 49 1.25 -7.10 2.21
N ASN A 50 1.65 -8.12 1.45
CA ASN A 50 0.73 -9.10 0.87
C ASN A 50 -0.12 -9.80 1.95
N HIS A 51 0.51 -10.20 3.05
CA HIS A 51 -0.20 -10.83 4.17
C HIS A 51 -1.16 -9.87 4.87
N MET A 52 -0.76 -8.61 5.04
CA MET A 52 -1.64 -7.58 5.61
C MET A 52 -2.87 -7.40 4.74
N LEU A 53 -2.69 -7.15 3.43
CA LEU A 53 -3.78 -6.95 2.48
C LEU A 53 -4.69 -8.18 2.38
N LYS A 54 -4.14 -9.40 2.32
CA LYS A 54 -4.93 -10.63 2.32
C LYS A 54 -5.76 -10.83 3.59
N SER A 55 -5.29 -10.30 4.72
CA SER A 55 -6.04 -10.35 5.98
C SER A 55 -7.13 -9.28 6.09
N MET A 56 -7.00 -8.19 5.32
CA MET A 56 -7.97 -7.09 5.25
C MET A 56 -9.03 -7.33 4.17
N ASP A 57 -8.67 -8.07 3.12
CA ASP A 57 -9.52 -8.38 1.98
C ASP A 57 -9.23 -9.78 1.43
N ASP A 58 -10.20 -10.67 1.49
CA ASP A 58 -10.12 -12.05 1.03
C ASP A 58 -9.97 -12.18 -0.49
N LYS A 59 -10.38 -11.16 -1.24
CA LYS A 59 -10.26 -11.11 -2.70
C LYS A 59 -8.90 -10.61 -3.18
N PHE A 60 -8.03 -10.17 -2.27
CA PHE A 60 -6.68 -9.76 -2.62
C PHE A 60 -5.86 -10.94 -3.17
N LYS A 61 -5.28 -10.73 -4.36
CA LYS A 61 -4.40 -11.70 -5.03
C LYS A 61 -3.05 -11.06 -5.30
N VAL A 62 -1.98 -11.75 -4.91
CA VAL A 62 -0.62 -11.41 -5.29
C VAL A 62 -0.41 -11.79 -6.75
N LEU A 63 0.18 -10.89 -7.53
CA LEU A 63 0.53 -11.17 -8.91
C LEU A 63 1.99 -11.67 -8.98
N PRO A 64 2.27 -12.70 -9.80
CA PRO A 64 3.59 -13.31 -9.85
C PRO A 64 4.63 -12.32 -10.41
N LYS A 65 5.77 -12.20 -9.71
CA LYS A 65 6.93 -11.45 -10.21
C LYS A 65 7.39 -12.02 -11.54
N GLY A 66 7.62 -11.15 -12.51
CA GLY A 66 8.09 -11.53 -13.84
C GLY A 66 6.98 -11.86 -14.85
N ASN A 67 5.71 -11.62 -14.52
CA ASN A 67 4.68 -11.52 -15.56
C ASN A 67 5.01 -10.28 -16.41
N PRO A 68 5.42 -10.45 -17.68
CA PRO A 68 5.84 -9.32 -18.50
C PRO A 68 4.68 -8.37 -18.79
N ASN A 69 3.45 -8.88 -18.73
CA ASN A 69 2.22 -8.15 -18.97
C ASN A 69 1.81 -7.37 -17.70
N PHE A 70 1.69 -8.04 -16.55
CA PHE A 70 1.28 -7.39 -15.30
C PHE A 70 2.47 -7.13 -14.37
N ARG A 71 3.02 -5.91 -14.44
CA ARG A 71 4.16 -5.46 -13.63
C ARG A 71 3.74 -4.72 -12.35
N ILE A 72 2.68 -5.21 -11.70
CA ILE A 72 2.20 -4.68 -10.42
C ILE A 72 2.17 -5.78 -9.36
N ASN A 73 2.16 -5.42 -8.08
CA ASN A 73 2.32 -6.37 -6.98
C ASN A 73 1.06 -7.17 -6.65
N GLY A 74 -0.13 -6.57 -6.77
CA GLY A 74 -1.36 -7.22 -6.35
C GLY A 74 -2.62 -6.60 -6.92
N ILE A 75 -3.72 -7.32 -6.75
CA ILE A 75 -5.01 -6.91 -7.29
C ILE A 75 -6.17 -7.38 -6.40
N ILE A 76 -7.22 -6.58 -6.31
CA ILE A 76 -8.54 -6.99 -5.83
C ILE A 76 -9.54 -6.81 -6.97
N ARG A 77 -10.38 -7.81 -7.23
CA ARG A 77 -11.41 -7.75 -8.28
C ARG A 77 -12.81 -7.94 -7.69
N ARG A 78 -13.75 -7.05 -8.03
CA ARG A 78 -15.16 -7.13 -7.62
C ARG A 78 -16.04 -6.66 -8.76
N ASN A 79 -16.95 -7.51 -9.25
CA ASN A 79 -18.07 -7.17 -10.15
C ASN A 79 -17.85 -5.91 -11.03
N GLY A 80 -16.98 -6.00 -12.03
CA GLY A 80 -16.71 -4.90 -12.99
C GLY A 80 -15.75 -3.80 -12.52
N SER A 81 -15.31 -3.83 -11.26
CA SER A 81 -14.30 -2.92 -10.68
C SER A 81 -13.05 -3.67 -10.26
N SER A 82 -11.92 -2.96 -10.20
CA SER A 82 -10.65 -3.52 -9.74
C SER A 82 -9.82 -2.51 -8.98
N ILE A 83 -9.03 -3.00 -8.02
CA ILE A 83 -8.07 -2.22 -7.27
C ILE A 83 -6.69 -2.80 -7.57
N LEU A 84 -5.81 -1.99 -8.15
CA LEU A 84 -4.45 -2.40 -8.53
C LEU A 84 -3.46 -1.86 -7.51
N PHE A 85 -2.53 -2.70 -7.06
CA PHE A 85 -1.56 -2.33 -6.04
C PHE A 85 -0.14 -2.39 -6.58
N GLU A 86 0.60 -1.29 -6.40
CA GLU A 86 2.05 -1.22 -6.60
C GLU A 86 2.74 -0.82 -5.30
N TYR A 87 3.86 -1.47 -5.02
CA TYR A 87 4.66 -1.25 -3.82
C TYR A 87 5.90 -0.44 -4.20
N CYS A 88 6.05 0.73 -3.59
CA CYS A 88 7.16 1.64 -3.77
C CYS A 88 7.95 1.70 -2.45
N PHE A 89 8.86 0.74 -2.26
CA PHE A 89 9.75 0.69 -1.09
C PHE A 89 11.17 1.16 -1.41
N ASP A 90 11.42 1.57 -2.64
CA ASP A 90 12.67 2.14 -3.12
C ASP A 90 12.46 3.59 -3.57
N ASN A 91 13.52 4.21 -4.08
CA ASN A 91 13.45 5.59 -4.59
C ASN A 91 12.87 5.67 -6.01
N ASP A 92 12.40 4.57 -6.60
CA ASP A 92 11.94 4.48 -7.99
C ASP A 92 10.44 4.80 -8.14
N ILE A 93 10.07 5.93 -7.55
CA ILE A 93 8.70 6.46 -7.51
C ILE A 93 8.11 6.60 -8.91
N LEU A 94 8.91 7.06 -9.88
CA LEU A 94 8.43 7.35 -11.23
C LEU A 94 7.92 6.10 -11.95
N ASN A 95 8.53 4.95 -11.66
CA ASN A 95 8.09 3.71 -12.26
C ASN A 95 6.84 3.14 -11.60
N SER A 96 6.53 3.50 -10.35
CA SER A 96 5.34 2.99 -9.66
C SER A 96 4.02 3.41 -10.33
N TYR A 97 3.83 4.69 -10.63
CA TYR A 97 2.60 5.11 -11.32
C TYR A 97 2.57 4.66 -12.78
N ARG A 98 3.71 4.56 -13.47
CA ARG A 98 3.78 4.01 -14.84
C ARG A 98 3.31 2.57 -14.90
N ARG A 99 3.81 1.72 -14.00
CA ARG A 99 3.40 0.30 -13.89
C ARG A 99 1.91 0.18 -13.58
N LEU A 100 1.35 1.06 -12.75
CA LEU A 100 -0.08 1.08 -12.49
C LEU A 100 -0.89 1.52 -13.71
N LEU A 101 -0.45 2.53 -14.47
CA LEU A 101 -1.10 2.92 -15.73
C LEU A 101 -1.08 1.78 -16.75
N ASP A 102 0.04 1.07 -16.89
CA ASP A 102 0.15 -0.13 -17.71
C ASP A 102 -0.83 -1.22 -17.22
N GLY A 103 -0.87 -1.46 -15.91
CA GLY A 103 -1.80 -2.40 -15.28
C GLY A 103 -3.27 -2.04 -15.51
N ILE A 104 -3.62 -0.75 -15.50
CA ILE A 104 -4.97 -0.26 -15.81
C ILE A 104 -5.31 -0.58 -17.27
N ALA A 105 -4.42 -0.26 -18.21
CA ALA A 105 -4.65 -0.51 -19.63
C ALA A 105 -4.91 -2.01 -19.90
N ILE A 106 -4.13 -2.89 -19.26
CA ILE A 106 -4.28 -4.32 -19.43
C ILE A 106 -5.56 -4.83 -18.74
N ASP A 107 -5.84 -4.45 -17.49
CA ASP A 107 -7.05 -4.91 -16.80
C ASP A 107 -8.32 -4.43 -17.52
N ALA A 108 -8.32 -3.19 -18.02
CA ALA A 108 -9.41 -2.63 -18.81
C ALA A 108 -9.62 -3.39 -20.13
N SER A 109 -8.53 -3.70 -20.83
CA SER A 109 -8.57 -4.44 -22.10
C SER A 109 -9.02 -5.90 -21.91
N GLU A 110 -8.53 -6.59 -20.88
CA GLU A 110 -8.85 -8.01 -20.65
C GLU A 110 -10.31 -8.24 -20.27
N LYS A 111 -10.94 -7.25 -19.62
CA LYS A 111 -12.30 -7.38 -19.10
C LYS A 111 -13.34 -6.60 -19.89
N GLU A 112 -12.93 -5.91 -20.95
CA GLU A 112 -13.76 -4.93 -21.66
C GLU A 112 -14.41 -3.92 -20.67
N SER A 113 -13.72 -3.65 -19.56
CA SER A 113 -14.21 -2.80 -18.49
C SER A 113 -13.76 -1.37 -18.69
N ASN A 114 -14.62 -0.40 -18.38
CA ASN A 114 -14.22 1.00 -18.37
C ASN A 114 -13.12 1.22 -17.33
N TYR A 115 -11.99 1.80 -17.75
CA TYR A 115 -10.84 2.07 -16.89
C TYR A 115 -11.18 2.98 -15.70
N GLN A 116 -12.27 3.74 -15.80
CA GLN A 116 -12.83 4.56 -14.71
C GLN A 116 -13.27 3.72 -13.49
N PHE A 117 -13.47 2.40 -13.64
CA PHE A 117 -13.76 1.47 -12.53
C PHE A 117 -12.51 0.78 -11.97
N ILE A 118 -11.32 1.20 -12.40
CA ILE A 118 -10.05 0.67 -11.92
C ILE A 118 -9.37 1.71 -11.03
N GLN A 119 -9.17 1.33 -9.78
CA GLN A 119 -8.56 2.15 -8.75
C GLN A 119 -7.07 1.80 -8.60
N PRO A 120 -6.13 2.65 -9.02
CA PRO A 120 -4.72 2.44 -8.74
C PRO A 120 -4.36 2.85 -7.30
N VAL A 121 -3.59 2.01 -6.62
CA VAL A 121 -3.11 2.22 -5.25
C VAL A 121 -1.60 2.07 -5.22
N ILE A 122 -0.89 3.09 -4.73
CA ILE A 122 0.53 2.98 -4.42
C ILE A 122 0.69 2.80 -2.91
N ILE A 123 1.45 1.79 -2.50
CA ILE A 123 1.87 1.60 -1.12
C ILE A 123 3.33 2.00 -1.00
N PHE A 124 3.59 3.09 -0.30
CA PHE A 124 4.94 3.59 -0.04
C PHE A 124 5.50 3.02 1.26
N ASP A 125 6.83 2.88 1.35
CA ASP A 125 7.49 2.67 2.64
C ASP A 125 7.17 3.86 3.58
N GLU A 126 7.53 5.05 3.11
CA GLU A 126 7.20 6.33 3.70
C GLU A 126 6.64 7.26 2.61
N PHE A 127 5.74 8.17 2.98
CA PHE A 127 5.25 9.11 2.01
C PHE A 127 6.39 9.99 1.46
N PRO A 128 6.40 10.22 0.14
CA PRO A 128 7.36 11.08 -0.53
C PRO A 128 7.22 12.53 -0.05
N ASN A 129 8.32 13.29 -0.06
CA ASN A 129 8.32 14.71 0.34
C ASN A 129 7.33 15.52 -0.50
N LYS A 130 6.70 16.55 0.08
CA LYS A 130 5.75 17.42 -0.64
C LYS A 130 6.35 18.13 -1.87
N ARG A 131 7.67 18.29 -1.90
CA ARG A 131 8.42 18.89 -3.01
C ARG A 131 8.74 17.92 -4.16
N SER A 132 8.29 16.68 -4.08
CA SER A 132 8.50 15.68 -5.13
C SER A 132 7.67 16.01 -6.38
N ASP A 133 8.27 15.91 -7.56
CA ASP A 133 7.62 16.11 -8.86
C ASP A 133 6.49 15.11 -9.15
N MET A 134 6.46 14.00 -8.41
CA MET A 134 5.41 13.00 -8.51
C MET A 134 4.03 13.58 -8.23
N TRP A 135 3.89 14.49 -7.25
CA TRP A 135 2.59 15.06 -6.90
C TRP A 135 2.00 15.82 -8.09
N GLN A 136 2.85 16.57 -8.80
CA GLN A 136 2.47 17.26 -10.02
C GLN A 136 2.11 16.26 -11.13
N THR A 137 2.91 15.21 -11.29
CA THR A 137 2.65 14.15 -12.28
C THR A 137 1.28 13.48 -12.06
N LEU A 138 0.93 13.15 -10.81
CA LEU A 138 -0.35 12.52 -10.48
C LEU A 138 -1.53 13.45 -10.72
N ASN A 139 -1.35 14.75 -10.44
CA ASN A 139 -2.34 15.77 -10.78
C ASN A 139 -2.54 15.90 -12.29
N ASP A 140 -1.47 15.84 -13.07
CA ASP A 140 -1.56 15.88 -14.53
C ASP A 140 -2.24 14.63 -15.08
N ILE A 141 -1.92 13.44 -14.54
CA ILE A 141 -2.62 12.19 -14.85
C ILE A 141 -4.12 12.31 -14.57
N PHE A 142 -4.51 12.84 -13.41
CA PHE A 142 -5.91 13.06 -13.08
C PHE A 142 -6.59 14.05 -14.04
N LYS A 143 -5.95 15.16 -14.37
CA LYS A 143 -6.51 16.16 -15.30
C LYS A 143 -6.71 15.63 -16.72
N VAL A 144 -5.78 14.81 -17.20
CA VAL A 144 -5.79 14.30 -18.58
C VAL A 144 -6.68 13.06 -18.71
N LEU A 145 -6.59 12.13 -17.75
CA LEU A 145 -7.22 10.82 -17.84
C LEU A 145 -8.40 10.64 -16.88
N GLY A 146 -8.61 11.54 -15.92
CA GLY A 146 -9.60 11.36 -14.85
C GLY A 146 -9.25 10.27 -13.84
N ILE A 147 -8.05 9.68 -13.92
CA ILE A 147 -7.61 8.58 -13.05
C ILE A 147 -7.09 9.16 -11.74
N LYS A 148 -7.77 8.85 -10.63
CA LYS A 148 -7.36 9.30 -9.29
C LYS A 148 -6.62 8.19 -8.55
N PHE A 149 -5.35 8.45 -8.24
CA PHE A 149 -4.50 7.51 -7.48
C PHE A 149 -4.80 7.58 -6.00
N LYS A 150 -4.92 6.40 -5.40
CA LYS A 150 -4.92 6.20 -3.95
C LYS A 150 -3.51 5.94 -3.46
N MET A 151 -3.21 6.37 -2.24
CA MET A 151 -1.92 6.13 -1.61
C MET A 151 -2.07 5.69 -0.17
N LEU A 152 -1.21 4.78 0.24
CA LEU A 152 -1.03 4.41 1.64
C LEU A 152 0.47 4.32 1.92
N SER A 153 0.85 4.59 3.16
CA SER A 153 2.19 4.30 3.67
C SER A 153 2.18 2.99 4.47
N VAL A 154 3.33 2.34 4.61
CA VAL A 154 3.44 1.14 5.46
C VAL A 154 3.06 1.42 6.92
N PRO A 155 3.46 2.56 7.55
CA PRO A 155 2.95 2.94 8.87
C PRO A 155 1.42 2.98 8.98
N GLU A 156 0.72 3.51 7.96
CA GLU A 156 -0.75 3.48 7.93
C GLU A 156 -1.25 2.05 7.79
N LEU A 157 -0.67 1.24 6.91
CA LEU A 157 -1.09 -0.14 6.70
C LEU A 157 -0.90 -1.02 7.96
N LEU A 158 0.22 -0.86 8.67
CA LEU A 158 0.46 -1.48 9.97
C LEU A 158 -0.62 -1.08 10.99
N THR A 159 -0.97 0.20 11.00
CA THR A 159 -2.01 0.72 11.89
C THR A 159 -3.38 0.11 11.57
N ILE A 160 -3.76 0.06 10.29
CA ILE A 160 -4.99 -0.61 9.83
C ILE A 160 -4.97 -2.08 10.26
N TYR A 161 -3.82 -2.75 10.08
CA TYR A 161 -3.67 -4.17 10.42
C TYR A 161 -3.91 -4.43 11.90
N ILE A 162 -3.36 -3.60 12.78
CA ILE A 162 -3.45 -3.81 14.23
C ILE A 162 -4.84 -3.40 14.76
N PHE A 163 -5.38 -2.27 14.31
CA PHE A 163 -6.51 -1.63 15.00
C PHE A 163 -7.84 -1.66 14.22
N GLY A 164 -7.82 -1.87 12.90
CA GLY A 164 -9.01 -1.62 12.10
C GLY A 164 -9.05 -2.27 10.73
N LYS A 165 -8.69 -3.56 10.62
CA LYS A 165 -8.72 -4.32 9.35
C LYS A 165 -10.03 -4.13 8.58
N LYS A 166 -11.16 -4.09 9.29
CA LYS A 166 -12.50 -3.88 8.72
C LYS A 166 -12.72 -2.49 8.09
N GLN A 167 -11.90 -1.51 8.45
CA GLN A 167 -11.97 -0.14 7.92
C GLN A 167 -11.10 0.06 6.68
N PHE A 168 -10.35 -0.96 6.22
CA PHE A 168 -9.41 -0.84 5.10
C PHE A 168 -10.03 -0.17 3.86
N HIS A 169 -11.20 -0.62 3.41
CA HIS A 169 -11.87 -0.03 2.24
C HIS A 169 -12.31 1.41 2.45
N LYS A 170 -12.84 1.75 3.63
CA LYS A 170 -13.23 3.14 3.94
C LYS A 170 -12.03 4.07 3.98
N ILE A 171 -10.90 3.57 4.49
CA ILE A 171 -9.64 4.33 4.49
C ILE A 171 -9.14 4.51 3.06
N LEU A 172 -9.24 3.47 2.22
CA LEU A 172 -8.86 3.59 0.82
C LEU A 172 -9.75 4.58 0.05
N GLU A 173 -11.04 4.69 0.38
CA GLU A 173 -11.95 5.67 -0.22
C GLU A 173 -11.53 7.12 0.01
N ILE A 174 -10.83 7.41 1.10
CA ILE A 174 -10.37 8.77 1.46
C ILE A 174 -8.86 8.98 1.22
N SER A 175 -8.16 7.98 0.69
CA SER A 175 -6.69 8.04 0.55
C SER A 175 -6.24 8.56 -0.81
N ASP A 176 -6.98 9.50 -1.39
CA ASP A 176 -6.57 10.12 -2.65
C ASP A 176 -5.27 10.91 -2.49
N TYR A 177 -4.46 10.95 -3.56
CA TYR A 177 -3.15 11.62 -3.53
C TYR A 177 -3.22 13.10 -3.10
N ASP A 178 -4.31 13.81 -3.45
CA ASP A 178 -4.55 15.21 -3.08
C ASP A 178 -4.95 15.35 -1.60
N ASP A 179 -5.70 14.41 -1.05
CA ASP A 179 -5.99 14.37 0.39
C ASP A 179 -4.74 14.03 1.22
N VAL A 180 -3.88 13.15 0.69
CA VAL A 180 -2.61 12.75 1.31
C VAL A 180 -1.63 13.93 1.34
N ILE A 181 -1.40 14.62 0.22
CA ILE A 181 -0.46 15.76 0.17
C ILE A 181 -0.94 16.92 1.05
N ASN A 182 -2.25 17.12 1.17
CA ASN A 182 -2.83 18.16 2.02
C ASN A 182 -2.89 17.76 3.51
N GLY A 183 -2.70 16.48 3.82
CA GLY A 183 -2.73 15.95 5.18
C GLY A 183 -4.14 15.73 5.73
N THR A 184 -5.15 15.74 4.88
CA THR A 184 -6.56 15.49 5.23
C THR A 184 -6.74 14.04 5.71
N LEU A 185 -6.10 13.09 5.03
CA LEU A 185 -6.17 11.66 5.33
C LEU A 185 -5.86 11.35 6.79
N GLN A 186 -4.79 11.94 7.35
CA GLN A 186 -4.38 11.68 8.73
C GLN A 186 -5.50 11.96 9.75
N LYS A 187 -6.25 13.06 9.58
CA LYS A 187 -7.30 13.45 10.53
C LYS A 187 -8.47 12.47 10.48
N GLU A 188 -8.87 12.08 9.28
CA GLU A 188 -9.98 11.16 9.06
C GLU A 188 -9.61 9.72 9.41
N PHE A 189 -8.38 9.31 9.08
CA PHE A 189 -7.80 8.02 9.42
C PHE A 189 -7.84 7.74 10.93
N LEU A 190 -7.41 8.72 11.74
CA LEU A 190 -7.45 8.61 13.21
C LEU A 190 -8.89 8.53 13.75
N THR A 191 -9.81 9.22 13.10
CA THR A 191 -11.23 9.23 13.47
C THR A 191 -11.89 7.89 13.15
N LEU A 192 -11.68 7.36 11.94
CA LEU A 192 -12.27 6.10 11.47
C LEU A 192 -11.84 4.88 12.29
N LEU A 193 -10.63 4.92 12.83
CA LEU A 193 -10.11 3.85 13.67
C LEU A 193 -10.58 3.94 15.13
N ASN A 194 -11.43 4.91 15.48
CA ASN A 194 -12.02 5.11 16.82
C ASN A 194 -10.96 5.02 17.95
N CYS A 195 -9.82 5.63 17.67
CA CYS A 195 -8.56 5.23 18.25
C CYS A 195 -8.23 6.12 19.47
N SER A 196 -9.08 6.12 20.50
CA SER A 196 -8.80 6.80 21.77
C SER A 196 -7.62 6.17 22.53
N ALA A 197 -7.41 4.86 22.40
CA ALA A 197 -6.22 4.15 22.89
C ALA A 197 -4.95 4.45 22.07
N PHE A 198 -5.10 4.79 20.79
CA PHE A 198 -4.01 5.15 19.87
C PHE A 198 -3.39 6.51 20.25
N LEU A 199 -4.20 7.47 20.69
CA LEU A 199 -3.74 8.78 21.15
C LEU A 199 -3.00 8.71 22.50
N GLY A 200 -3.29 7.72 23.34
CA GLY A 200 -2.59 7.51 24.61
C GLY A 200 -1.19 6.89 24.47
N GLY A 201 -0.94 6.17 23.36
CA GLY A 201 0.33 5.47 23.10
C GLY A 201 1.19 6.06 21.96
N LEU A 202 0.64 6.92 21.08
CA LEU A 202 1.43 7.62 20.09
C LEU A 202 2.07 8.88 20.70
N HIS A 203 3.36 8.79 20.97
CA HIS A 203 4.20 9.99 20.98
C HIS A 203 4.07 10.70 19.62
N ALA A 204 4.18 12.03 19.60
CA ALA A 204 4.04 12.86 18.40
C ALA A 204 4.87 12.38 17.18
N GLY A 205 5.98 11.67 17.42
CA GLY A 205 6.81 11.05 16.38
C GLY A 205 6.10 9.97 15.56
N ASN A 206 5.20 9.19 16.13
CA ASN A 206 4.47 8.13 15.41
C ASN A 206 3.41 8.73 14.45
N ILE A 207 2.80 9.86 14.81
CA ILE A 207 1.82 10.57 13.96
C ILE A 207 2.54 11.24 12.79
N ALA A 208 3.77 11.73 13.00
CA ALA A 208 4.56 12.36 11.95
C ALA A 208 4.89 11.41 10.78
N MET A 209 4.89 10.09 11.01
CA MET A 209 5.14 9.08 9.98
C MET A 209 3.95 8.85 9.04
N LEU A 210 2.76 9.31 9.41
CA LEU A 210 1.52 9.14 8.63
C LEU A 210 1.26 10.32 7.68
N LYS A 211 2.27 11.14 7.37
CA LYS A 211 2.12 12.27 6.46
C LYS A 211 3.38 12.54 5.65
N PRO A 212 3.24 13.12 4.44
CA PRO A 212 4.37 13.65 3.69
C PRO A 212 5.18 14.65 4.52
N LYS A 213 6.51 14.50 4.51
CA LYS A 213 7.44 15.48 5.09
C LYS A 213 7.45 16.77 4.24
N LYS A 214 7.73 17.91 4.89
CA LYS A 214 7.77 19.25 4.26
C LYS A 214 8.87 19.36 3.20
#